data_AF-F4QLH2-F1
#
_entry.id   AF-F4QLH2-F1
#
_cell.length_a   1.000
_cell.length_b   1.000
_cell.length_c   1.000
_cell.angle_alpha   90.00
_cell.angle_beta   90.00
_cell.angle_gamma   90.00
#
_symmetry.space_group_name_H-M   'P 1'
#
loop_
_entity.id
_entity.type
_entity.pdbx_description
1 polymer ?
#
loop_
_entity_poly.entity_id
_entity_poly.type
_entity_poly.pdbx_seq_one_letter_code
_entity_poly.pdbx_strand_id
1 'polypeptide(L)'
;MTPFDSEADLQALADRFLDHSLPADLWRHDAHCLVTAWLLLRRPEIDLKAELPDLIRAYNVATGGQNTDSSGYHHTITLFYLDAISAFMAGPDTTDAAAACRAMLASDIGDKDYPLRFYSRDRLFSREARLGWCEPDLQVRAVHA
;
A
#
# COMPACT_ATOMS: atom_id res chain seq x y z
N MET A 1 -13.39 -14.24 -0.17
CA MET A 1 -12.75 -14.13 1.16
C MET A 1 -11.26 -14.01 0.92
N THR A 2 -10.72 -12.82 1.15
CA THR A 2 -9.27 -12.67 1.38
C THR A 2 -8.92 -13.47 2.63
N PRO A 3 -7.80 -14.21 2.67
CA PRO A 3 -7.45 -15.10 3.79
C PRO A 3 -7.02 -14.36 5.07
N PHE A 4 -7.40 -13.09 5.23
CA PHE A 4 -6.93 -12.18 6.27
C PHE A 4 -8.13 -11.56 7.00
N ASP A 5 -8.88 -12.41 7.69
CA ASP A 5 -10.17 -12.02 8.29
C ASP A 5 -10.06 -11.67 9.79
N SER A 6 -8.91 -11.92 10.40
CA SER A 6 -8.63 -11.60 11.80
C SER A 6 -7.41 -10.69 11.98
N GLU A 7 -7.29 -10.07 13.16
CA GLU A 7 -6.11 -9.27 13.50
C GLU A 7 -4.83 -10.11 13.55
N ALA A 8 -4.94 -11.38 13.95
CA ALA A 8 -3.82 -12.33 13.91
C ALA A 8 -3.37 -12.64 12.49
N ASP A 9 -4.29 -12.76 11.53
CA ASP A 9 -3.94 -12.98 10.13
C ASP A 9 -3.26 -11.75 9.52
N LEU A 10 -3.73 -10.55 9.86
CA LEU A 10 -3.12 -9.29 9.43
C LEU A 10 -1.71 -9.11 9.99
N GLN A 11 -1.53 -9.42 11.28
CA GLN A 11 -0.20 -9.44 11.90
C GLN A 11 0.70 -10.45 11.20
N ALA A 12 0.24 -11.70 11.01
CA ALA A 12 1.03 -12.72 10.33
C ALA A 12 1.39 -12.31 8.89
N LEU A 13 0.49 -11.65 8.17
CA LEU A 13 0.77 -11.11 6.84
C LEU A 13 1.87 -10.05 6.88
N ALA A 14 1.77 -9.08 7.80
CA ALA A 14 2.75 -8.01 7.93
C ALA A 14 4.11 -8.51 8.42
N ASP A 15 4.15 -9.39 9.42
CA ASP A 15 5.38 -9.99 9.93
C ASP A 15 6.11 -10.75 8.81
N ARG A 16 5.36 -11.52 8.00
CA ARG A 16 5.92 -12.25 6.85
C ARG A 16 6.40 -11.35 5.71
N PHE A 17 5.80 -10.18 5.55
CA PHE A 17 6.32 -9.16 4.65
C PHE A 17 7.63 -8.59 5.18
N LEU A 18 7.68 -8.21 6.46
CA LEU A 18 8.85 -7.61 7.10
C LEU A 18 10.05 -8.55 7.19
N ASP A 19 9.83 -9.86 7.38
CA ASP A 19 10.90 -10.88 7.42
C ASP A 19 11.20 -11.54 6.07
N HIS A 20 10.51 -11.10 5.00
CA HIS A 20 10.61 -11.61 3.63
C HIS A 20 10.17 -13.08 3.44
N SER A 21 9.44 -13.68 4.39
CA SER A 21 8.92 -15.06 4.29
C SER A 21 7.53 -15.16 3.63
N LEU A 22 6.90 -14.03 3.28
CA LEU A 22 5.67 -14.03 2.49
C LEU A 22 5.97 -14.52 1.05
N PRO A 23 5.28 -15.55 0.53
CA PRO A 23 5.39 -15.99 -0.86
C PRO A 23 5.03 -14.87 -1.84
N ALA A 24 5.81 -14.74 -2.92
CA ALA A 24 5.64 -13.67 -3.90
C ALA A 24 4.27 -13.67 -4.59
N ASP A 25 3.62 -14.83 -4.73
CA ASP A 25 2.27 -14.97 -5.31
C ASP A 25 1.14 -14.48 -4.37
N LEU A 26 1.44 -14.31 -3.09
CA LEU A 26 0.57 -13.67 -2.11
C LEU A 26 0.80 -12.17 -2.00
N TRP A 27 1.90 -11.64 -2.52
CA TRP A 27 2.19 -10.20 -2.55
C TRP A 27 1.48 -9.48 -3.69
N ARG A 28 0.15 -9.41 -3.55
CA ARG A 28 -0.78 -8.78 -4.50
C ARG A 28 -1.35 -7.49 -3.92
N HIS A 29 -2.12 -6.76 -4.73
CA HIS A 29 -2.67 -5.45 -4.37
C HIS A 29 -3.40 -5.43 -3.00
N ASP A 30 -4.25 -6.41 -2.75
CA ASP A 30 -4.93 -6.60 -1.47
C ASP A 30 -3.94 -6.73 -0.30
N ALA A 31 -2.90 -7.56 -0.45
CA ALA A 31 -1.86 -7.73 0.55
C ALA A 31 -1.06 -6.44 0.81
N HIS A 32 -0.72 -5.67 -0.23
CA HIS A 32 -0.08 -4.37 -0.07
C HIS A 32 -0.93 -3.44 0.81
N CYS A 33 -2.22 -3.29 0.48
CA CYS A 33 -3.13 -2.42 1.21
C CYS A 33 -3.31 -2.87 2.68
N LEU A 34 -3.45 -4.17 2.92
CA LEU A 34 -3.60 -4.73 4.26
C LEU A 34 -2.35 -4.56 5.12
N VAL A 35 -1.15 -4.83 4.57
CA VAL A 35 0.11 -4.62 5.28
C VAL A 35 0.28 -3.16 5.64
N THR A 36 0.06 -2.24 4.69
CA THR A 36 0.18 -0.80 4.97
C THR A 36 -0.81 -0.35 6.05
N ALA A 37 -2.07 -0.78 5.98
CA ALA A 37 -3.08 -0.44 6.99
C ALA A 37 -2.73 -0.99 8.38
N TRP A 38 -2.30 -2.25 8.47
CA TRP A 38 -1.95 -2.86 9.74
C TRP A 38 -0.71 -2.19 10.36
N LEU A 39 0.33 -1.91 9.58
CA LEU A 39 1.52 -1.22 10.06
C LEU A 39 1.19 0.18 10.58
N LEU A 40 0.33 0.94 9.89
CA LEU A 40 -0.15 2.25 10.37
C LEU A 40 -0.83 2.17 11.73
N LEU A 41 -1.67 1.16 11.95
CA LEU A 41 -2.47 1.02 13.16
C LEU A 41 -1.72 0.42 14.34
N ARG A 42 -0.75 -0.48 14.07
CA ARG A 42 -0.15 -1.36 15.10
C ARG A 42 1.35 -1.24 15.24
N ARG A 43 2.04 -0.60 14.28
CA ARG A 43 3.49 -0.38 14.31
C ARG A 43 3.82 1.12 14.17
N PRO A 44 3.31 1.99 15.07
CA PRO A 44 3.49 3.45 14.97
C PRO A 44 4.96 3.89 15.08
N GLU A 45 5.85 3.01 15.51
CA GLU A 45 7.30 3.25 15.53
C GLU A 45 7.95 3.21 14.14
N ILE A 46 7.27 2.68 13.12
CA ILE A 46 7.75 2.66 11.73
C ILE A 46 7.26 3.92 11.02
N ASP A 47 8.18 4.77 10.55
CA ASP A 47 7.82 5.91 9.69
C ASP A 47 7.56 5.40 8.27
N LEU A 48 6.32 4.98 7.99
CA LEU A 48 5.99 4.42 6.69
C LEU A 48 6.16 5.38 5.51
N LYS A 49 6.16 6.71 5.74
CA LYS A 49 6.47 7.66 4.65
C LYS A 49 7.94 7.57 4.25
N ALA A 50 8.83 7.37 5.22
CA ALA A 50 10.27 7.20 4.99
C ALA A 50 10.65 5.76 4.61
N GLU A 51 10.07 4.76 5.28
CA GLU A 51 10.57 3.39 5.30
C GLU A 51 9.85 2.45 4.33
N LEU A 52 8.54 2.64 4.06
CA LEU A 52 7.77 1.75 3.20
C LEU A 52 8.38 1.55 1.80
N PRO A 53 8.91 2.59 1.11
CA PRO A 53 9.59 2.42 -0.16
C PRO A 53 10.72 1.38 -0.12
N ASP A 54 11.54 1.41 0.93
CA ASP A 54 12.69 0.53 1.06
C ASP A 54 12.31 -0.86 1.56
N LEU A 55 11.30 -0.97 2.43
CA LEU A 55 10.71 -2.25 2.83
C LEU A 55 10.19 -3.03 1.62
N ILE A 56 9.42 -2.37 0.73
CA ILE A 56 8.88 -3.02 -0.48
C ILE A 56 10.02 -3.42 -1.44
N ARG A 57 11.02 -2.54 -1.63
CA ARG A 57 12.15 -2.86 -2.51
C ARG A 57 12.96 -4.04 -1.99
N ALA A 58 13.24 -4.08 -0.69
CA ALA A 58 13.96 -5.17 -0.03
C ALA A 58 13.20 -6.49 -0.16
N TYR A 59 11.90 -6.48 0.13
CA TYR A 59 11.02 -7.65 -0.05
C TYR A 59 11.05 -8.17 -1.49
N ASN A 60 10.89 -7.29 -2.48
CA ASN A 60 10.90 -7.67 -3.89
C ASN A 60 12.20 -8.39 -4.28
N VAL A 61 13.37 -7.90 -3.82
CA VAL A 61 14.66 -8.53 -4.11
C VAL A 61 14.82 -9.84 -3.35
N ALA A 62 14.47 -9.87 -2.06
CA ALA A 62 14.61 -11.04 -1.21
C ALA A 62 13.77 -12.24 -1.70
N THR A 63 12.66 -11.98 -2.36
CA THR A 63 11.76 -13.00 -2.93
C THR A 63 12.05 -13.34 -4.40
N GLY A 64 13.19 -12.89 -4.94
CA GLY A 64 13.66 -13.20 -6.30
C GLY A 64 13.09 -12.30 -7.41
N GLY A 65 12.36 -11.26 -7.03
CA GLY A 65 11.93 -10.19 -7.93
C GLY A 65 13.03 -9.14 -8.18
N GLN A 66 12.66 -8.10 -8.92
CA GLN A 66 13.56 -7.01 -9.30
C GLN A 66 12.87 -5.65 -9.16
N ASN A 67 13.65 -4.60 -8.92
CA ASN A 67 13.18 -3.22 -8.98
C ASN A 67 13.89 -2.52 -10.14
N THR A 68 13.14 -2.21 -11.19
CA THR A 68 13.63 -1.61 -12.43
C THR A 68 12.73 -0.42 -12.80
N ASP A 69 13.07 0.31 -13.85
CA ASP A 69 12.22 1.39 -14.35
C ASP A 69 10.97 0.89 -15.12
N SER A 70 10.83 -0.44 -15.29
CA SER A 70 9.71 -1.08 -15.98
C SER A 70 8.94 -2.12 -15.13
N SER A 71 9.49 -2.56 -13.99
CA SER A 71 8.94 -3.63 -13.14
C SER A 71 9.37 -3.51 -11.67
N GLY A 72 8.57 -4.08 -10.76
CA GLY A 72 8.81 -4.05 -9.31
C GLY A 72 8.17 -2.85 -8.63
N TYR A 73 8.92 -2.21 -7.72
CA TYR A 73 8.47 -1.04 -6.96
C TYR A 73 7.98 0.11 -7.87
N HIS A 74 6.87 0.73 -7.48
CA HIS A 74 6.32 1.92 -8.15
C HIS A 74 6.09 3.04 -7.13
N HIS A 75 6.86 4.11 -7.25
CA HIS A 75 6.94 5.16 -6.22
C HIS A 75 5.65 5.96 -6.07
N THR A 76 5.14 6.55 -7.16
CA THR A 76 3.92 7.36 -7.11
C THR A 76 2.72 6.53 -6.64
N ILE A 77 2.55 5.29 -7.14
CA ILE A 77 1.43 4.43 -6.71
C ILE A 77 1.55 4.08 -5.22
N THR A 78 2.74 3.72 -4.74
CA THR A 78 2.95 3.36 -3.33
C THR A 78 2.59 4.52 -2.41
N LEU A 79 3.13 5.72 -2.68
CA LEU A 79 2.85 6.89 -1.83
C LEU A 79 1.40 7.36 -1.95
N PHE A 80 0.78 7.23 -3.12
CA PHE A 80 -0.63 7.53 -3.30
C PHE A 80 -1.51 6.65 -2.40
N TYR A 81 -1.26 5.33 -2.39
CA TYR A 81 -2.02 4.42 -1.53
C TYR A 81 -1.69 4.61 -0.05
N LEU A 82 -0.42 4.83 0.31
CA LEU A 82 -0.04 5.14 1.69
C LEU A 82 -0.83 6.33 2.22
N ASP A 83 -0.90 7.41 1.45
CA ASP A 83 -1.64 8.61 1.84
C ASP A 83 -3.16 8.37 1.91
N ALA A 84 -3.72 7.62 0.94
CA ALA A 84 -5.15 7.28 0.94
C ALA A 84 -5.54 6.39 2.14
N ILE A 85 -4.75 5.35 2.41
CA ILE A 85 -4.96 4.45 3.54
C ILE A 85 -4.76 5.21 4.86
N SER A 86 -3.75 6.07 4.98
CA SER A 86 -3.54 6.89 6.17
C SER A 86 -4.75 7.76 6.49
N ALA A 87 -5.32 8.42 5.47
CA ALA A 87 -6.53 9.23 5.63
C ALA A 87 -7.74 8.39 6.06
N PHE A 88 -7.89 7.18 5.52
CA PHE A 88 -8.95 6.25 5.95
C PHE A 88 -8.76 5.81 7.41
N MET A 89 -7.52 5.50 7.80
CA MET A 89 -7.21 4.97 9.13
C MET A 89 -7.29 6.03 10.25
N ALA A 90 -7.27 7.31 9.91
CA ALA A 90 -7.49 8.42 10.85
C ALA A 90 -8.98 8.58 11.26
N GLY A 91 -9.90 7.81 10.68
CA GLY A 91 -11.33 7.82 11.03
C GLY A 91 -11.63 7.26 12.44
N PRO A 92 -12.85 7.48 12.97
CA PRO A 92 -13.19 7.18 14.36
C PRO A 92 -13.28 5.68 14.72
N ASP A 93 -13.41 4.79 13.74
CA ASP A 93 -13.75 3.37 13.96
C ASP A 93 -12.58 2.39 13.76
N THR A 94 -11.34 2.80 14.03
CA THR A 94 -10.13 1.99 13.76
C THR A 94 -9.60 1.21 14.95
N THR A 95 -10.36 1.12 16.04
CA THR A 95 -9.98 0.33 17.23
C THR A 95 -9.87 -1.16 16.89
N ASP A 96 -10.82 -1.71 16.13
CA ASP A 96 -10.74 -3.05 15.54
C ASP A 96 -10.01 -2.97 14.19
N ALA A 97 -8.73 -3.35 14.18
CA ALA A 97 -7.90 -3.29 12.98
C ALA A 97 -8.43 -4.20 11.86
N ALA A 98 -9.01 -5.36 12.20
CA ALA A 98 -9.53 -6.29 11.21
C ALA A 98 -10.79 -5.73 10.53
N ALA A 99 -11.70 -5.14 11.31
CA ALA A 99 -12.86 -4.46 10.77
C ALA A 99 -12.48 -3.25 9.92
N ALA A 100 -11.54 -2.42 10.39
CA ALA A 100 -11.06 -1.25 9.65
C ALA A 100 -10.40 -1.63 8.31
N CYS A 101 -9.55 -2.67 8.31
CA CYS A 101 -8.92 -3.18 7.09
C CYS A 101 -9.95 -3.72 6.09
N ARG A 102 -10.96 -4.47 6.55
CA ARG A 102 -12.05 -4.95 5.68
C ARG A 102 -12.86 -3.78 5.11
N ALA A 103 -13.18 -2.78 5.92
CA ALA A 103 -13.91 -1.60 5.47
C ALA A 103 -13.11 -0.80 4.43
N MET A 104 -11.79 -0.67 4.62
CA MET A 104 -10.90 -0.02 3.66
C MET A 104 -10.85 -0.77 2.33
N LEU A 105 -10.66 -2.10 2.35
CA LEU A 105 -10.67 -2.92 1.13
C LEU A 105 -12.02 -2.91 0.40
N ALA A 106 -13.12 -2.74 1.13
CA ALA A 106 -14.46 -2.63 0.54
C ALA A 106 -14.77 -1.22 -0.01
N SER A 107 -13.94 -0.22 0.32
CA SER A 107 -14.06 1.13 -0.20
C SER A 107 -13.40 1.28 -1.56
N ASP A 108 -13.51 2.46 -2.18
CA ASP A 108 -12.78 2.79 -3.41
C ASP A 108 -11.26 2.62 -3.28
N ILE A 109 -10.70 2.77 -2.07
CA ILE A 109 -9.25 2.60 -1.82
C ILE A 109 -8.80 1.14 -2.05
N GLY A 110 -9.68 0.16 -1.90
CA GLY A 110 -9.34 -1.24 -2.17
C GLY A 110 -9.26 -1.61 -3.66
N ASP A 111 -9.67 -0.70 -4.55
CA ASP A 111 -9.59 -0.92 -6.00
C ASP A 111 -8.19 -0.56 -6.52
N LYS A 112 -7.54 -1.51 -7.21
CA LYS A 112 -6.22 -1.32 -7.84
C LYS A 112 -6.19 -0.21 -8.89
N ASP A 113 -7.34 0.13 -9.46
CA ASP A 113 -7.48 1.17 -10.48
C ASP A 113 -7.90 2.52 -9.85
N TYR A 114 -8.03 2.62 -8.52
CA TYR A 114 -8.36 3.86 -7.80
C TYR A 114 -7.48 5.07 -8.18
N PRO A 115 -6.15 4.95 -8.33
CA PRO A 115 -5.31 6.07 -8.76
C PRO A 115 -5.72 6.64 -10.13
N LEU A 116 -6.32 5.85 -11.02
CA LEU A 116 -6.73 6.31 -12.35
C LEU A 116 -7.92 7.29 -12.34
N ARG A 117 -8.54 7.53 -11.18
CA ARG A 117 -9.49 8.62 -10.99
C ARG A 117 -8.79 9.99 -10.90
N PHE A 118 -7.52 10.00 -10.54
CA PHE A 118 -6.70 11.20 -10.30
C PHE A 118 -5.60 11.37 -11.35
N TYR A 119 -5.10 10.27 -11.90
CA TYR A 119 -4.03 10.25 -12.89
C TYR A 119 -4.50 9.73 -14.25
N SER A 120 -4.04 10.36 -15.32
CA SER A 120 -4.08 9.75 -16.65
C SER A 120 -3.17 8.50 -16.67
N ARG A 121 -3.50 7.54 -17.55
CA ARG A 121 -2.67 6.33 -17.70
C ARG A 121 -1.25 6.67 -18.13
N ASP A 122 -1.09 7.62 -19.06
CA ASP A 122 0.20 8.03 -19.59
C ASP A 122 1.10 8.61 -18.50
N ARG A 123 0.51 9.36 -17.57
CA ARG A 123 1.24 9.91 -16.43
C ARG A 123 1.55 8.85 -15.38
N LEU A 124 0.55 8.09 -14.92
CA LEU A 124 0.70 7.12 -13.82
C LEU A 124 1.70 6.01 -14.15
N PHE A 125 1.70 5.53 -15.40
CA PHE A 125 2.58 4.44 -15.85
C PHE A 125 3.86 4.95 -16.52
N SER A 126 4.15 6.24 -16.43
CA SER A 126 5.42 6.81 -16.90
C SER A 126 6.60 6.31 -16.05
N ARG A 127 7.80 6.35 -16.65
CA ARG A 127 9.07 6.09 -15.95
C ARG A 127 9.28 7.06 -14.78
N GLU A 128 8.90 8.32 -14.98
CA GLU A 128 9.00 9.36 -13.95
C GLU A 128 8.17 9.00 -12.71
N ALA A 129 6.89 8.65 -12.89
CA ALA A 129 6.01 8.28 -11.79
C ALA A 129 6.42 6.96 -11.09
N ARG A 130 7.05 6.03 -11.82
CA ARG A 130 7.58 4.81 -11.20
C ARG A 130 8.79 5.10 -10.30
N LEU A 131 9.70 5.97 -10.74
CA LEU A 131 10.97 6.22 -10.05
C LEU A 131 10.86 7.32 -8.98
N GLY A 132 9.93 8.25 -9.12
CA GLY A 132 9.73 9.37 -8.22
C GLY A 132 8.25 9.72 -8.07
N TRP A 133 7.99 10.81 -7.34
CA TRP A 133 6.64 11.33 -7.15
C TRP A 133 6.27 12.27 -8.29
N CYS A 134 5.10 12.04 -8.89
CA CYS A 134 4.45 12.98 -9.79
C CYS A 134 3.08 13.35 -9.22
N GLU A 135 2.71 14.63 -9.24
CA GLU A 135 1.36 15.07 -8.87
C GLU A 135 0.29 14.51 -9.83
N PRO A 136 -0.97 14.29 -9.41
CA PRO A 136 -2.05 13.89 -10.32
C PRO A 136 -2.39 14.98 -11.36
N ASP A 137 -2.83 14.57 -12.55
CA ASP A 137 -3.13 15.45 -13.69
C ASP A 137 -4.61 15.52 -14.10
N LEU A 138 -5.47 14.66 -13.55
CA LEU A 138 -6.93 14.71 -13.78
C LEU A 138 -7.66 15.43 -12.66
N GLN A 139 -7.35 15.07 -11.41
CA GLN A 139 -8.00 15.63 -10.23
C GLN A 139 -7.00 15.64 -9.07
N VAL A 140 -7.02 16.70 -8.26
CA VAL A 140 -6.25 16.75 -7.01
C VAL A 140 -7.00 15.93 -5.96
N ARG A 141 -6.32 15.00 -5.30
CA ARG A 141 -6.88 14.35 -4.11
C ARG A 141 -6.80 15.33 -2.95
N ALA A 142 -7.93 15.65 -2.33
CA ALA A 142 -7.94 16.49 -1.14
C ALA A 142 -7.11 15.80 -0.05
N VAL A 143 -5.99 16.41 0.32
CA VAL A 143 -5.18 15.97 1.46
C VAL A 143 -5.89 16.52 2.70
N HIS A 144 -6.52 15.65 3.48
CA HIS A 144 -6.96 16.02 4.81
C HIS A 144 -5.70 16.04 5.69
N ALA A 145 -5.19 17.26 5.91
CA ALA A 145 -4.06 17.55 6.80
C ALA A 145 -4.42 17.26 8.27
#